data_AF-A0A1F8MYM6-F1
#
_entry.id   AF-A0A1F8MYM6-F1
#
_cell.length_a   1.000
_cell.length_b   1.000
_cell.length_c   1.000
_cell.angle_alpha   90.00
_cell.angle_beta   90.00
_cell.angle_gamma   90.00
#
_symmetry.space_group_name_H-M   'P 1'
#
loop_
_entity.id
_entity.type
_entity.pdbx_description
1 polymer ?
#
loop_
_entity_poly.entity_id
_entity_poly.type
_entity_poly.pdbx_seq_one_letter_code
_entity_poly.pdbx_strand_id
1 'polypeptide(L)'
;MLGWCEKCRAVAIDGMCSRHGTTKPLSHVSAVDVHPLSSFEKAFFNDRLVDMRLGDGLFLIYSDRNFRKKVITLDCPLAEVKLVRNEIVVTPLVKGIVKGMEVQSFLDVNNSHLDRLTEITKAFAVWELEHSKNAVISFSGGKDSVVLADILAEFELTKVFIDTRLEFPETYAFIRNSSGNGAMLDVARAESSFFRLCKQNGFPKHGHRWCCKTQKFEPFAGYLNGKYGGEQVSVFSGERRWEGLYRMTQPLRKAHKHIPTQQTIQPLLDWFALDIWCYIWGRKLPVNHVYDFFDRCGCWLCPFGLEYRIFLLRFTHPKLYASLLKVGGVSSRAKPSAGNTKEKKPCMTELDGKMVKTCDVYGHFFVNGACFRCGMLGPSTVEVASASAPLR
;
A
#
# COMPACT_ATOMS: atom_id res chain seq x y z
N MET A 1 17.90 7.65 12.46
CA MET A 1 17.25 6.64 13.33
C MET A 1 15.99 7.30 13.84
N LEU A 2 14.81 6.67 13.75
CA LEU A 2 13.60 7.31 14.25
C LEU A 2 13.78 7.68 15.73
N GLY A 3 13.21 8.80 16.14
CA GLY A 3 13.22 9.21 17.54
C GLY A 3 11.91 9.84 17.98
N TRP A 4 11.73 9.93 19.30
CA TRP A 4 10.54 10.45 19.93
C TRP A 4 10.82 11.77 20.63
N CYS A 5 10.09 12.80 20.23
CA CYS A 5 10.12 14.09 20.90
C CYS A 5 9.09 14.09 22.03
N GLU A 6 9.53 14.02 23.29
CA GLU A 6 8.62 14.03 24.45
C GLU A 6 7.76 15.30 24.53
N LYS A 7 8.33 16.45 24.15
CA LYS A 7 7.63 17.75 24.18
C LYS A 7 6.55 17.85 23.10
N CYS A 8 6.84 17.43 21.87
CA CYS A 8 5.87 17.43 20.78
C CYS A 8 4.96 16.19 20.78
N ARG A 9 5.30 15.17 21.57
CA ARG A 9 4.63 13.85 21.59
C ARG A 9 4.48 13.26 20.18
N ALA A 10 5.55 13.32 19.40
CA ALA A 10 5.56 12.90 18.01
C ALA A 10 6.92 12.32 17.59
N VAL A 11 6.87 11.52 16.52
CA VAL A 11 8.04 10.85 15.95
C VAL A 11 8.80 11.80 15.02
N ALA A 12 10.10 11.91 15.23
CA ALA A 12 11.07 12.52 14.32
C ALA A 12 11.70 11.43 13.43
N ILE A 13 11.65 11.62 12.10
CA ILE A 13 12.07 10.60 11.13
C ILE A 13 13.59 10.44 11.08
N ASP A 14 14.33 11.54 11.10
CA ASP A 14 15.79 11.53 11.12
C ASP A 14 16.37 11.44 12.54
N GLY A 15 15.52 11.55 13.56
CA GLY A 15 15.90 11.59 14.98
C GLY A 15 16.09 13.02 15.52
N MET A 16 15.77 14.04 14.72
CA MET A 16 15.81 15.44 15.11
C MET A 16 14.42 16.08 15.07
N CYS A 17 14.05 16.76 16.15
CA CYS A 17 12.89 17.62 16.17
C CYS A 17 13.29 19.03 15.76
N SER A 18 12.64 19.57 14.73
CA SER A 18 12.83 20.95 14.27
C SER A 18 12.74 22.01 15.39
N ARG A 19 11.96 21.74 16.44
CA ARG A 19 11.72 22.65 17.57
C ARG A 19 12.59 22.39 18.80
N HIS A 20 12.99 21.14 19.02
CA HIS A 20 13.57 20.70 20.30
C HIS A 20 14.91 19.98 20.16
N GLY A 21 15.46 19.88 18.95
CA GLY A 21 16.73 19.23 18.69
C GLY A 21 16.66 17.71 18.80
N THR A 22 17.72 17.09 19.32
CA THR A 22 17.86 15.63 19.40
C THR A 22 16.72 14.98 20.16
N THR A 23 16.16 13.92 19.58
CA THR A 23 15.05 13.16 20.18
C THR A 23 15.52 11.87 20.82
N LYS A 24 14.66 11.28 21.67
CA LYS A 24 14.94 9.97 22.29
C LYS A 24 14.87 8.88 21.21
N PRO A 25 15.92 8.09 20.98
CA PRO A 25 15.88 7.08 19.93
C PRO A 25 14.79 6.02 20.13
N LEU A 26 14.11 5.64 19.05
CA LEU A 26 13.19 4.49 19.03
C LEU A 26 13.95 3.23 18.65
N SER A 27 14.78 2.75 19.59
CA SER A 27 15.71 1.63 19.38
C SER A 27 15.02 0.29 19.04
N HIS A 28 13.74 0.13 19.39
CA HIS A 28 12.93 -1.04 19.01
C HIS A 28 12.56 -1.05 17.52
N VAL A 29 12.59 0.11 16.86
CA VAL A 29 12.33 0.23 15.43
C VAL A 29 13.64 0.02 14.68
N SER A 30 13.94 -1.24 14.41
CA SER A 30 15.10 -1.64 13.60
C SER A 30 14.78 -1.81 12.10
N ALA A 31 13.53 -1.49 11.73
CA ALA A 31 13.01 -1.64 10.37
C ALA A 31 12.78 -0.27 9.73
N VAL A 32 12.85 -0.28 8.41
CA VAL A 32 12.99 0.90 7.55
C VAL A 32 11.77 1.18 6.68
N ASP A 33 10.82 0.24 6.64
CA ASP A 33 9.50 0.41 6.01
C ASP A 33 8.44 0.62 7.11
N VAL A 34 8.66 1.65 7.93
CA VAL A 34 7.71 2.10 8.94
C VAL A 34 6.68 2.96 8.23
N HIS A 35 5.40 2.69 8.46
CA HIS A 35 4.33 3.43 7.82
C HIS A 35 3.16 3.66 8.78
N PRO A 36 2.25 4.58 8.46
CA PRO A 36 1.03 4.81 9.23
C PRO A 36 0.18 3.54 9.29
N LEU A 37 -0.46 3.31 10.43
CA LEU A 37 -1.51 2.31 10.57
C LEU A 37 -2.76 2.79 9.81
N SER A 38 -3.22 2.01 8.84
CA SER A 38 -4.42 2.35 8.07
C SER A 38 -5.69 2.36 8.92
N SER A 39 -6.72 3.08 8.46
CA SER A 39 -8.01 3.15 9.14
C SER A 39 -8.66 1.77 9.27
N PHE A 40 -8.59 0.95 8.21
CA PHE A 40 -9.07 -0.43 8.24
C PHE A 40 -8.27 -1.29 9.23
N GLU A 41 -6.94 -1.29 9.16
CA GLU A 41 -6.13 -2.10 10.08
C GLU A 41 -6.34 -1.69 11.54
N LYS A 42 -6.48 -0.39 11.83
CA LYS A 42 -6.79 0.10 13.17
C LYS A 42 -8.12 -0.48 13.69
N ALA A 43 -9.19 -0.41 12.91
CA ALA A 43 -10.48 -0.98 13.29
C ALA A 43 -10.37 -2.51 13.44
N PHE A 44 -9.76 -3.17 12.46
CA PHE A 44 -9.56 -4.61 12.43
C PHE A 44 -8.76 -5.14 13.65
N PHE A 45 -7.77 -4.38 14.11
CA PHE A 45 -6.99 -4.72 15.31
C PHE A 45 -7.73 -4.40 16.61
N ASN A 46 -8.45 -3.28 16.68
CA ASN A 46 -9.27 -2.94 17.85
C ASN A 46 -10.33 -4.01 18.14
N ASP A 47 -10.90 -4.64 17.12
CA ASP A 47 -11.84 -5.77 17.28
C ASP A 47 -11.20 -7.04 17.87
N ARG A 48 -9.86 -7.10 17.91
CA ARG A 48 -9.07 -8.27 18.33
C ARG A 48 -8.17 -8.01 19.54
N LEU A 49 -8.06 -6.75 19.96
CA LEU A 49 -7.32 -6.37 21.16
C LEU A 49 -8.20 -6.61 22.39
N VAL A 50 -7.66 -7.31 23.38
CA VAL A 50 -8.27 -7.49 24.70
C VAL A 50 -7.55 -6.56 25.67
N ASP A 51 -8.28 -5.86 26.54
CA ASP A 51 -7.73 -4.92 27.55
C ASP A 51 -6.90 -3.73 27.02
N MET A 52 -6.95 -3.47 25.71
CA MET A 52 -6.26 -2.36 25.05
C MET A 52 -7.11 -1.81 23.90
N ARG A 53 -7.07 -0.50 23.67
CA ARG A 53 -7.72 0.13 22.51
C ARG A 53 -6.85 1.24 21.91
N LEU A 54 -6.72 1.24 20.59
CA LEU A 54 -6.13 2.32 19.82
C LEU A 54 -7.19 3.39 19.55
N GLY A 55 -6.89 4.64 19.92
CA GLY A 55 -7.74 5.80 19.69
C GLY A 55 -7.62 6.38 18.29
N ASP A 56 -8.06 7.62 18.12
CA ASP A 56 -8.24 8.22 16.80
C ASP A 56 -6.95 8.81 16.20
N GLY A 57 -5.90 8.98 17.01
CA GLY A 57 -4.63 9.54 16.58
C GLY A 57 -3.83 8.66 15.62
N LEU A 58 -2.71 9.19 15.16
CA LEU A 58 -1.76 8.51 14.30
C LEU A 58 -0.97 7.47 15.10
N PHE A 59 -0.88 6.27 14.54
CA PHE A 59 -0.01 5.19 15.01
C PHE A 59 0.87 4.75 13.86
N LEU A 60 2.06 4.27 14.20
CA LEU A 60 2.97 3.70 13.22
C LEU A 60 2.96 2.18 13.35
N ILE A 61 3.22 1.51 12.24
CA ILE A 61 3.38 0.06 12.19
C ILE A 61 4.64 -0.27 11.38
N TYR A 62 5.36 -1.29 11.82
CA TYR A 62 6.53 -1.81 11.13
C TYR A 62 6.56 -3.33 11.21
N SER A 63 7.22 -3.98 10.26
CA SER A 63 7.46 -5.42 10.31
C SER A 63 8.80 -5.71 10.97
N ASP A 64 8.92 -6.83 11.69
CA ASP A 64 10.23 -7.30 12.13
C ASP A 64 11.14 -7.66 10.94
N ARG A 65 12.43 -7.86 11.20
CA ARG A 65 13.44 -8.13 10.15
C ARG A 65 13.16 -9.38 9.30
N ASN A 66 12.30 -10.27 9.78
CA ASN A 66 11.95 -11.51 9.09
C ASN A 66 10.53 -11.46 8.50
N PHE A 67 9.85 -10.30 8.55
CA PHE A 67 8.45 -10.11 8.16
C PHE A 67 7.47 -11.10 8.82
N ARG A 68 7.84 -11.63 9.99
CA ARG A 68 7.05 -12.66 10.70
C ARG A 68 5.92 -12.07 11.51
N LYS A 69 6.10 -10.83 11.97
CA LYS A 69 5.14 -10.11 12.80
C LYS A 69 5.19 -8.62 12.48
N LYS A 70 4.04 -7.95 12.56
CA LYS A 70 3.97 -6.49 12.58
C LYS A 70 3.92 -6.00 14.03
N VAL A 71 4.48 -4.83 14.29
CA VAL A 71 4.50 -4.19 15.61
C VAL A 71 3.90 -2.79 15.46
N ILE A 72 2.85 -2.52 16.23
CA ILE A 72 2.23 -1.19 16.32
C ILE A 72 2.98 -0.40 17.38
N THR A 73 3.32 0.85 17.07
CA THR A 73 4.17 1.67 17.94
C THR A 73 3.81 3.15 17.93
N LEU A 74 4.23 3.81 19.00
CA LEU A 74 4.24 5.27 19.17
C LEU A 74 5.64 5.67 19.67
N ASP A 75 5.79 5.88 20.98
CA ASP A 75 7.05 6.03 21.72
C ASP A 75 7.62 4.68 22.19
N CYS A 76 6.78 3.65 22.26
CA CYS A 76 7.13 2.29 22.62
C CYS A 76 6.31 1.27 21.78
N PRO A 77 6.67 -0.02 21.77
CA PRO A 77 5.83 -1.08 21.21
C PRO A 77 4.50 -1.17 21.98
N LEU A 78 3.38 -1.12 21.25
CA LEU A 78 2.04 -1.13 21.84
C LEU A 78 1.33 -2.46 21.67
N ALA A 79 1.47 -3.08 20.50
CA ALA A 79 0.87 -4.37 20.19
C ALA A 79 1.69 -5.12 19.15
N GLU A 80 1.63 -6.45 19.22
CA GLU A 80 2.26 -7.36 18.27
C GLU A 80 1.20 -8.10 17.45
N VAL A 81 1.33 -8.08 16.14
CA VAL A 81 0.40 -8.70 15.19
C VAL A 81 1.12 -9.84 14.47
N LYS A 82 0.59 -11.06 14.59
CA LYS A 82 1.14 -12.26 13.95
C LYS A 82 0.10 -12.92 13.06
N LEU A 83 0.54 -13.44 11.92
CA LEU A 83 -0.25 -14.36 11.10
C LEU A 83 0.10 -15.79 11.51
N VAL A 84 -0.80 -16.48 12.21
CA VAL A 84 -0.63 -17.85 12.69
C VAL A 84 -1.74 -18.72 12.12
N ARG A 85 -1.39 -19.80 11.39
CA ARG A 85 -2.37 -20.75 10.81
C ARG A 85 -3.51 -20.07 10.03
N ASN A 86 -3.20 -19.04 9.24
CA ASN A 86 -4.17 -18.22 8.50
C ASN A 86 -5.15 -17.42 9.39
N GLU A 87 -4.74 -17.05 10.59
CA GLU A 87 -5.46 -16.12 11.47
C GLU A 87 -4.54 -15.01 11.94
N ILE A 88 -5.08 -13.80 12.07
CA ILE A 88 -4.35 -12.68 12.67
C ILE A 88 -4.59 -12.71 14.17
N VAL A 89 -3.51 -12.92 14.92
CA VAL A 89 -3.47 -12.79 16.38
C VAL A 89 -2.86 -11.45 16.72
N VAL A 90 -3.57 -10.66 17.53
CA VAL A 90 -3.09 -9.36 18.04
C VAL A 90 -2.85 -9.48 19.53
N THR A 91 -1.62 -9.30 19.96
CA THR A 91 -1.20 -9.38 21.36
C THR A 91 -0.93 -7.97 21.89
N PRO A 92 -1.72 -7.46 22.85
CA PRO A 92 -1.44 -6.17 23.49
C PRO A 92 -0.16 -6.27 24.31
N LEU A 93 0.68 -5.22 24.26
CA LEU A 93 1.89 -5.08 25.09
C LEU A 93 1.70 -4.03 26.19
N VAL A 94 0.63 -3.24 26.08
CA VAL A 94 0.22 -2.22 27.04
C VAL A 94 -1.28 -2.39 27.33
N LYS A 95 -1.79 -1.73 28.37
CA LYS A 95 -3.21 -1.76 28.76
C LYS A 95 -3.86 -0.39 28.62
N GLY A 96 -5.19 -0.40 28.45
CA GLY A 96 -6.02 0.80 28.41
C GLY A 96 -6.12 1.44 27.02
N ILE A 97 -6.59 2.70 27.00
CA ILE A 97 -6.84 3.45 25.76
C ILE A 97 -5.62 4.31 25.45
N VAL A 98 -4.97 4.05 24.32
CA VAL A 98 -3.86 4.87 23.81
C VAL A 98 -4.41 5.81 22.75
N LYS A 99 -4.24 7.13 22.89
CA LYS A 99 -4.84 8.10 21.95
C LYS A 99 -4.16 8.17 20.58
N GLY A 100 -2.84 7.94 20.51
CA GLY A 100 -2.04 8.16 19.30
C GLY A 100 -1.44 9.57 19.25
N MET A 101 -0.57 9.85 18.26
CA MET A 101 -0.01 11.19 18.04
C MET A 101 -0.92 12.03 17.14
N GLU A 102 -0.88 13.34 17.28
CA GLU A 102 -1.57 14.22 16.34
C GLU A 102 -0.78 14.32 15.03
N VAL A 103 -1.47 14.30 13.89
CA VAL A 103 -0.83 14.45 12.59
C VAL A 103 -0.10 15.79 12.50
N GLN A 104 -0.68 16.87 13.04
CA GLN A 104 -0.04 18.18 13.04
C GLN A 104 1.28 18.17 13.83
N SER A 105 1.33 17.52 14.99
CA SER A 105 2.58 17.39 15.76
C SER A 105 3.63 16.59 15.00
N PHE A 106 3.23 15.56 14.26
CA PHE A 106 4.14 14.80 13.39
C PHE A 106 4.70 15.67 12.25
N LEU A 107 3.85 16.46 11.58
CA LEU A 107 4.28 17.38 10.53
C LEU A 107 5.25 18.44 11.06
N ASP A 108 4.90 19.05 12.19
CA ASP A 108 5.66 20.11 12.84
C ASP A 108 7.09 19.66 13.18
N VAL A 109 7.24 18.43 13.69
CA VAL A 109 8.54 17.86 14.07
C VAL A 109 9.44 17.60 12.86
N ASN A 110 8.87 17.29 11.70
CA ASN A 110 9.58 16.79 10.52
C ASN A 110 9.69 17.79 9.35
N ASN A 111 9.17 19.01 9.49
CA ASN A 111 9.12 19.99 8.40
C ASN A 111 10.51 20.30 7.79
N SER A 112 11.51 20.64 8.60
CA SER A 112 12.85 20.99 8.09
C SER A 112 13.55 19.81 7.40
N HIS A 113 13.30 18.59 7.86
CA HIS A 113 13.78 17.37 7.19
C HIS A 113 13.12 17.19 5.83
N LEU A 114 11.80 17.40 5.76
CA LEU A 114 11.02 17.29 4.54
C LEU A 114 11.39 18.37 3.50
N ASP A 115 11.62 19.60 3.94
CA ASP A 115 12.05 20.71 3.08
C ASP A 115 13.38 20.37 2.40
N ARG A 116 14.36 19.89 3.18
CA ARG A 116 15.67 19.47 2.66
C ARG A 116 15.55 18.33 1.65
N LEU A 117 14.77 17.30 1.95
CA LEU A 117 14.55 16.18 1.03
C LEU A 117 13.92 16.67 -0.28
N THR A 118 12.94 17.56 -0.20
CA THR A 118 12.26 18.13 -1.36
C THR A 118 13.21 18.95 -2.22
N GLU A 119 14.04 19.79 -1.61
CA GLU A 119 15.05 20.61 -2.29
C GLU A 119 16.07 19.73 -3.04
N ILE A 120 16.62 18.70 -2.37
CA ILE A 120 17.58 17.76 -2.97
C ILE A 120 16.92 17.02 -4.15
N THR A 121 15.69 16.54 -3.97
CA THR A 121 14.95 15.83 -5.02
C THR A 121 14.70 16.72 -6.24
N LYS A 122 14.33 18.00 -6.04
CA LYS A 122 14.15 18.96 -7.13
C LYS A 122 15.45 19.27 -7.84
N ALA A 123 16.52 19.59 -7.10
CA ALA A 123 17.83 19.88 -7.69
C ALA A 123 18.36 18.71 -8.53
N PHE A 124 18.21 17.48 -8.04
CA PHE A 124 18.55 16.29 -8.80
C PHE A 124 17.70 16.14 -10.06
N ALA A 125 16.39 16.41 -9.99
CA ALA A 125 15.53 16.32 -11.16
C ALA A 125 15.85 17.38 -12.23
N VAL A 126 16.18 18.62 -11.83
CA VAL A 126 16.64 19.68 -12.75
C VAL A 126 17.87 19.21 -13.51
N TRP A 127 18.89 18.73 -12.78
CA TRP A 127 20.12 18.20 -13.39
C TRP A 127 19.84 17.08 -14.39
N GLU A 128 18.96 16.14 -14.03
CA GLU A 128 18.57 15.04 -14.91
C GLU A 128 17.84 15.52 -16.17
N LEU A 129 16.97 16.52 -16.05
CA LEU A 129 16.21 17.08 -17.17
C LEU A 129 17.08 17.87 -18.15
N GLU A 130 18.06 18.64 -17.68
CA GLU A 130 19.04 19.35 -18.53
C GLU A 130 19.83 18.41 -19.45
N HIS A 131 19.98 17.15 -19.04
CA HIS A 131 20.71 16.11 -19.77
C HIS A 131 19.79 15.07 -20.43
N SER A 132 18.48 15.33 -20.48
CA SER A 132 17.49 14.40 -21.04
C SER A 132 16.79 15.02 -22.24
N LYS A 133 16.86 14.34 -23.39
CA LYS A 133 16.07 14.76 -24.57
C LYS A 133 14.57 14.53 -24.39
N ASN A 134 14.21 13.39 -23.80
CA ASN A 134 12.82 13.00 -23.54
C ASN A 134 12.68 12.59 -22.08
N ALA A 135 11.61 13.03 -21.41
CA ALA A 135 11.36 12.69 -20.02
C ALA A 135 9.87 12.46 -19.75
N VAL A 136 9.57 11.49 -18.88
CA VAL A 136 8.21 11.17 -18.41
C VAL A 136 8.24 10.75 -16.94
N ILE A 137 7.09 10.83 -16.28
CA ILE A 137 6.89 10.30 -14.92
C ILE A 137 6.13 8.97 -15.00
N SER A 138 6.70 7.89 -14.45
CA SER A 138 5.96 6.65 -14.26
C SER A 138 4.98 6.82 -13.10
N PHE A 139 3.70 6.98 -13.44
CA PHE A 139 2.65 7.36 -12.50
C PHE A 139 1.71 6.18 -12.23
N SER A 140 1.90 5.48 -11.12
CA SER A 140 1.11 4.28 -10.77
C SER A 140 -0.18 4.59 -10.01
N GLY A 141 -0.37 5.84 -9.56
CA GLY A 141 -1.41 6.21 -8.61
C GLY A 141 -1.12 5.73 -7.18
N GLY A 142 0.09 5.23 -6.91
CA GLY A 142 0.58 4.96 -5.56
C GLY A 142 1.13 6.22 -4.89
N LYS A 143 1.19 6.22 -3.55
CA LYS A 143 1.64 7.34 -2.72
C LYS A 143 2.97 7.94 -3.17
N ASP A 144 3.92 7.09 -3.55
CA ASP A 144 5.26 7.50 -3.94
C ASP A 144 5.25 8.21 -5.30
N SER A 145 4.46 7.71 -6.27
CA SER A 145 4.29 8.36 -7.57
C SER A 145 3.49 9.67 -7.50
N VAL A 146 2.58 9.79 -6.54
CA VAL A 146 1.83 11.03 -6.26
C VAL A 146 2.76 12.11 -5.74
N VAL A 147 3.60 11.78 -4.74
CA VAL A 147 4.61 12.72 -4.23
C VAL A 147 5.60 13.12 -5.32
N LEU A 148 6.11 12.16 -6.09
CA LEU A 148 7.02 12.47 -7.20
C LEU A 148 6.39 13.42 -8.21
N ALA A 149 5.13 13.18 -8.59
CA ALA A 149 4.41 14.03 -9.55
C ALA A 149 4.13 15.44 -9.00
N ASP A 150 3.89 15.59 -7.69
CA ASP A 150 3.71 16.90 -7.06
C ASP A 150 5.02 17.69 -7.01
N ILE A 151 6.11 17.05 -6.59
CA ILE A 151 7.44 17.69 -6.54
C ILE A 151 7.88 18.17 -7.93
N LEU A 152 7.59 17.39 -8.96
CA LEU A 152 7.98 17.67 -10.35
C LEU A 152 6.89 18.39 -11.17
N ALA A 153 5.83 18.89 -10.54
CA ALA A 153 4.69 19.48 -11.24
C ALA A 153 5.09 20.67 -12.13
N GLU A 154 6.07 21.47 -11.70
CA GLU A 154 6.56 22.67 -12.41
C GLU A 154 7.26 22.35 -13.75
N PHE A 155 7.66 21.11 -13.97
CA PHE A 155 8.31 20.67 -15.22
C PHE A 155 7.32 20.15 -16.26
N GLU A 156 6.02 20.08 -15.93
CA GLU A 156 4.93 19.68 -16.84
C GLU A 156 5.18 18.34 -17.57
N LEU A 157 5.92 17.42 -16.94
CA LEU A 157 6.25 16.13 -17.55
C LEU A 157 5.00 15.28 -17.77
N THR A 158 4.92 14.59 -18.92
CA THR A 158 3.86 13.62 -19.17
C THR A 158 3.90 12.52 -18.13
N LYS A 159 2.77 12.31 -17.43
CA LYS A 159 2.58 11.18 -16.53
C LYS A 159 2.15 9.98 -17.37
N VAL A 160 2.67 8.80 -17.06
CA VAL A 160 2.29 7.57 -17.78
C VAL A 160 1.86 6.51 -16.78
N PHE A 161 0.59 6.11 -16.86
CA PHE A 161 0.04 5.00 -16.11
C PHE A 161 0.16 3.71 -16.93
N ILE A 162 0.87 2.73 -16.37
CA ILE A 162 0.99 1.40 -16.98
C ILE A 162 -0.19 0.56 -16.51
N ASP A 163 -1.22 0.45 -17.35
CA ASP A 163 -2.44 -0.29 -17.04
C ASP A 163 -2.20 -1.79 -17.24
N THR A 164 -1.86 -2.47 -16.14
CA THR A 164 -1.66 -3.91 -16.08
C THR A 164 -2.95 -4.71 -16.20
N ARG A 165 -4.13 -4.06 -16.20
CA ARG A 165 -5.47 -4.67 -16.07
C ARG A 165 -5.67 -5.46 -14.77
N LEU A 166 -4.77 -5.30 -13.81
CA LEU A 166 -4.71 -6.06 -12.56
C LEU A 166 -4.65 -5.16 -11.33
N GLU A 167 -4.80 -3.86 -11.50
CA GLU A 167 -4.82 -2.92 -10.37
C GLU A 167 -6.14 -3.01 -9.59
N PHE A 168 -6.15 -2.47 -8.38
CA PHE A 168 -7.37 -2.37 -7.58
C PHE A 168 -8.40 -1.42 -8.22
N PRO A 169 -9.71 -1.65 -8.04
CA PRO A 169 -10.75 -0.72 -8.48
C PRO A 169 -10.52 0.73 -7.99
N GLU A 170 -10.04 0.87 -6.75
CA GLU A 170 -9.66 2.13 -6.11
C GLU A 170 -8.56 2.84 -6.90
N THR A 171 -7.56 2.08 -7.38
CA THR A 171 -6.50 2.62 -8.23
C THR A 171 -7.05 3.12 -9.56
N TYR A 172 -7.94 2.37 -10.21
CA TYR A 172 -8.57 2.84 -11.44
C TYR A 172 -9.42 4.10 -11.22
N ALA A 173 -10.16 4.18 -10.10
CA ALA A 173 -10.90 5.37 -9.75
C ALA A 173 -9.98 6.58 -9.51
N PHE A 174 -8.88 6.37 -8.78
CA PHE A 174 -7.87 7.41 -8.52
C PHE A 174 -7.22 7.92 -9.81
N ILE A 175 -6.85 7.03 -10.72
CA ILE A 175 -6.27 7.37 -12.02
C ILE A 175 -7.27 8.19 -12.86
N ARG A 176 -8.54 7.77 -12.95
CA ARG A 176 -9.58 8.52 -13.68
C ARG A 176 -9.76 9.94 -13.13
N ASN A 177 -9.81 10.09 -11.80
CA ASN A 177 -9.93 11.41 -11.18
C ASN A 177 -8.68 12.27 -11.40
N SER A 178 -7.50 11.65 -11.49
CA SER A 178 -6.25 12.33 -11.80
C SER A 178 -6.16 12.82 -13.25
N SER A 179 -6.82 12.13 -14.19
CA SER A 179 -6.93 12.56 -15.59
C SER A 179 -7.92 13.72 -15.81
N GLY A 180 -8.97 13.81 -14.99
CA GLY A 180 -10.07 14.79 -15.17
C GLY A 180 -9.69 16.25 -14.95
N ASN A 181 -8.55 16.53 -14.31
CA ASN A 181 -8.13 17.87 -13.90
C ASN A 181 -7.19 18.56 -14.91
N GLY A 182 -7.26 18.21 -16.20
CA GLY A 182 -6.40 18.81 -17.25
C GLY A 182 -4.93 18.35 -17.23
N ALA A 183 -4.59 17.33 -16.44
CA ALA A 183 -3.23 16.80 -16.37
C ALA A 183 -2.92 15.85 -17.53
N MET A 184 -1.73 15.99 -18.15
CA MET A 184 -1.21 15.03 -19.14
C MET A 184 -0.95 13.66 -18.50
N LEU A 185 -1.91 12.74 -18.64
CA LEU A 185 -1.81 11.36 -18.19
C LEU A 185 -2.07 10.39 -19.34
N ASP A 186 -0.99 9.81 -19.86
CA ASP A 186 -1.05 8.77 -20.87
C ASP A 186 -1.21 7.39 -20.23
N VAL A 187 -1.82 6.47 -20.99
CA VAL A 187 -2.05 5.09 -20.54
C VAL A 187 -1.36 4.10 -21.47
N ALA A 188 -0.36 3.39 -20.93
CA ALA A 188 0.27 2.26 -21.59
C ALA A 188 -0.39 0.97 -21.13
N ARG A 189 -1.32 0.41 -21.93
CA ARG A 189 -2.18 -0.72 -21.53
C ARG A 189 -1.72 -2.03 -22.14
N ALA A 190 -1.75 -3.10 -21.33
CA ALA A 190 -1.54 -4.45 -21.83
C ALA A 190 -2.60 -4.87 -22.87
N GLU A 191 -2.15 -5.38 -24.02
CA GLU A 191 -3.03 -5.93 -25.06
C GLU A 191 -3.56 -7.31 -24.68
N SER A 192 -2.70 -8.12 -24.07
CA SER A 192 -2.99 -9.52 -23.74
C SER A 192 -3.64 -9.65 -22.35
N SER A 193 -4.73 -10.41 -22.29
CA SER A 193 -5.43 -10.70 -21.03
C SER A 193 -4.59 -11.59 -20.11
N PHE A 194 -4.27 -11.09 -18.91
CA PHE A 194 -3.62 -11.89 -17.87
C PHE A 194 -4.32 -13.23 -17.65
N PHE A 195 -5.65 -13.26 -17.55
CA PHE A 195 -6.40 -14.49 -17.27
C PHE A 195 -6.31 -15.51 -18.40
N ARG A 196 -6.24 -15.05 -19.66
CA ARG A 196 -5.99 -15.92 -20.81
C ARG A 196 -4.59 -16.52 -20.75
N LEU A 197 -3.58 -15.67 -20.51
CA LEU A 197 -2.18 -16.11 -20.40
C LEU A 197 -1.97 -17.03 -19.18
N CYS A 198 -2.69 -16.81 -18.08
CA CYS A 198 -2.64 -17.64 -16.89
C CYS A 198 -3.19 -19.05 -17.13
N LYS A 199 -4.18 -19.23 -18.03
CA LYS A 199 -4.64 -20.57 -18.44
C LYS A 199 -3.58 -21.33 -19.23
N GLN A 200 -2.74 -20.62 -19.98
CA GLN A 200 -1.71 -21.21 -20.84
C GLN A 200 -0.40 -21.48 -20.06
N ASN A 201 0.02 -20.53 -19.24
CA ASN A 201 1.32 -20.53 -18.58
C ASN A 201 1.25 -20.93 -17.10
N GLY A 202 0.04 -21.12 -16.55
CA GLY A 202 -0.18 -21.21 -15.12
C GLY A 202 -0.02 -19.87 -14.39
N PHE A 203 -0.38 -19.85 -13.10
CA PHE A 203 -0.20 -18.68 -12.26
C PHE A 203 1.29 -18.33 -12.12
N PRO A 204 1.70 -17.05 -12.26
CA PRO A 204 3.13 -16.70 -12.19
C PRO A 204 3.73 -17.03 -10.81
N LYS A 205 4.99 -17.44 -10.80
CA LYS A 205 5.71 -17.86 -9.58
C LYS A 205 7.03 -17.12 -9.43
N HIS A 206 7.66 -17.24 -8.25
CA HIS A 206 9.05 -16.83 -8.03
C HIS A 206 9.96 -17.45 -9.09
N GLY A 207 10.78 -16.63 -9.77
CA GLY A 207 11.65 -17.05 -10.87
C GLY A 207 11.02 -17.01 -12.27
N HIS A 208 9.69 -17.06 -12.40
CA HIS A 208 8.99 -17.04 -13.69
C HIS A 208 7.90 -15.96 -13.72
N ARG A 209 8.34 -14.70 -13.75
CA ARG A 209 7.48 -13.49 -13.70
C ARG A 209 6.96 -13.07 -15.07
N TRP A 210 6.34 -13.99 -15.80
CA TRP A 210 5.82 -13.70 -17.15
C TRP A 210 4.81 -12.53 -17.14
N CYS A 211 4.10 -12.32 -16.03
CA CYS A 211 3.15 -11.21 -15.88
C CYS A 211 3.83 -9.83 -15.92
N CYS A 212 5.03 -9.65 -15.35
CA CYS A 212 5.72 -8.36 -15.43
C CYS A 212 6.11 -8.04 -16.88
N LYS A 213 6.57 -9.03 -17.63
CA LYS A 213 6.93 -8.87 -19.04
C LYS A 213 5.70 -8.45 -19.86
N THR A 214 4.65 -9.25 -19.81
CA THR A 214 3.46 -9.08 -20.67
C THR A 214 2.54 -7.95 -20.25
N GLN A 215 2.39 -7.70 -18.94
CA GLN A 215 1.44 -6.71 -18.43
C GLN A 215 2.07 -5.35 -18.11
N LYS A 216 3.40 -5.27 -17.97
CA LYS A 216 4.09 -4.02 -17.59
C LYS A 216 5.17 -3.59 -18.58
N PHE A 217 6.12 -4.47 -18.90
CA PHE A 217 7.29 -4.07 -19.66
C PHE A 217 7.01 -3.90 -21.16
N GLU A 218 6.36 -4.89 -21.79
CA GLU A 218 6.02 -4.83 -23.22
C GLU A 218 5.09 -3.65 -23.55
N PRO A 219 3.99 -3.40 -22.79
CA PRO A 219 3.10 -2.28 -23.10
C PRO A 219 3.80 -0.91 -22.93
N PHE A 220 4.63 -0.78 -21.90
CA PHE A 220 5.36 0.47 -21.67
C PHE A 220 6.47 0.69 -22.70
N ALA A 221 7.19 -0.37 -23.11
CA ALA A 221 8.15 -0.29 -24.20
C ALA A 221 7.48 0.12 -25.52
N GLY A 222 6.32 -0.46 -25.84
CA GLY A 222 5.53 -0.10 -27.02
C GLY A 222 5.12 1.37 -27.00
N TYR A 223 4.64 1.87 -25.86
CA TYR A 223 4.32 3.29 -25.68
C TYR A 223 5.55 4.20 -25.90
N LEU A 224 6.68 3.90 -25.25
CA LEU A 224 7.90 4.72 -25.38
C LEU A 224 8.41 4.74 -26.83
N ASN A 225 8.47 3.56 -27.48
CA ASN A 225 8.94 3.47 -28.86
C ASN A 225 8.00 4.17 -29.84
N GLY A 226 6.69 4.03 -29.66
CA GLY A 226 5.69 4.68 -30.51
C GLY A 226 5.70 6.21 -30.38
N LYS A 227 5.87 6.73 -29.17
CA LYS A 227 5.85 8.17 -28.90
C LYS A 227 7.18 8.88 -29.17
N TYR A 228 8.30 8.21 -28.93
CA TYR A 228 9.64 8.81 -28.98
C TYR A 228 10.55 8.20 -30.05
N GLY A 229 10.01 7.42 -30.99
CA GLY A 229 10.77 6.94 -32.17
C GLY A 229 11.97 6.06 -31.83
N GLY A 230 11.96 5.37 -30.69
CA GLY A 230 13.07 4.54 -30.22
C GLY A 230 14.23 5.32 -29.58
N GLU A 231 14.06 6.62 -29.36
CA GLU A 231 15.02 7.44 -28.61
C GLU A 231 15.06 7.08 -27.13
N GLN A 232 16.14 7.46 -26.46
CA GLN A 232 16.25 7.30 -25.01
C GLN A 232 15.26 8.23 -24.29
N VAL A 233 14.60 7.71 -23.25
CA VAL A 233 13.64 8.42 -22.40
C VAL A 233 14.04 8.26 -20.94
N SER A 234 14.18 9.38 -20.24
CA SER A 234 14.34 9.43 -18.78
C SER A 234 12.98 9.25 -18.11
N VAL A 235 12.80 8.10 -17.47
CA VAL A 235 11.58 7.72 -16.75
C VAL A 235 11.80 7.94 -15.26
N PHE A 236 11.24 9.04 -14.76
CA PHE A 236 11.21 9.37 -13.35
C PHE A 236 10.29 8.41 -12.59
N SER A 237 10.79 7.78 -11.53
CA SER A 237 10.11 6.70 -10.81
C SER A 237 10.22 6.86 -9.29
N GLY A 238 9.11 6.61 -8.59
CA GLY A 238 9.01 6.71 -7.13
C GLY A 238 9.55 5.49 -6.36
N GLU A 239 10.58 4.80 -6.89
CA GLU A 239 11.18 3.65 -6.20
C GLU A 239 12.04 4.11 -5.00
N ARG A 240 11.96 3.39 -3.87
CA ARG A 240 12.75 3.68 -2.65
C ARG A 240 13.60 2.47 -2.22
N ARG A 241 14.76 2.69 -1.58
CA ARG A 241 15.64 1.60 -1.10
C ARG A 241 14.95 0.74 -0.07
N TRP A 242 14.24 1.41 0.84
CA TRP A 242 13.63 0.82 2.01
C TRP A 242 12.34 0.03 1.71
N GLU A 243 11.98 -0.15 0.43
CA GLU A 243 10.92 -1.06 -0.01
C GLU A 243 11.32 -2.53 -0.03
N GLY A 244 12.62 -2.84 0.04
CA GLY A 244 13.12 -4.21 0.04
C GLY A 244 14.64 -4.30 -0.09
N LEU A 245 15.23 -5.35 0.50
CA LEU A 245 16.69 -5.53 0.59
C LEU A 245 17.41 -5.47 -0.76
N TYR A 246 16.78 -5.98 -1.84
CA TYR A 246 17.36 -5.98 -3.19
C TYR A 246 17.48 -4.57 -3.80
N ARG A 247 16.85 -3.55 -3.20
CA ARG A 247 16.93 -2.16 -3.65
C ARG A 247 18.02 -1.35 -2.94
N MET A 248 18.61 -1.88 -1.87
CA MET A 248 19.59 -1.16 -1.04
C MET A 248 20.82 -0.69 -1.82
N THR A 249 21.20 -1.38 -2.88
CA THR A 249 22.36 -1.05 -3.73
C THR A 249 21.96 -0.38 -5.05
N GLN A 250 20.69 -0.01 -5.25
CA GLN A 250 20.27 0.62 -6.50
C GLN A 250 20.92 1.99 -6.69
N PRO A 251 21.41 2.33 -7.88
CA PRO A 251 21.84 3.69 -8.17
C PRO A 251 20.64 4.63 -8.38
N LEU A 252 20.85 5.93 -8.25
CA LEU A 252 19.85 6.96 -8.54
C LEU A 252 19.43 6.99 -10.02
N ARG A 253 20.30 6.50 -10.91
CA ARG A 253 20.09 6.36 -12.35
C ARG A 253 20.49 4.95 -12.80
N LYS A 254 19.64 4.28 -13.59
CA LYS A 254 19.96 2.98 -14.19
C LYS A 254 19.27 2.75 -15.54
N ALA A 255 19.95 2.07 -16.46
CA ALA A 255 19.30 1.53 -17.64
C ALA A 255 18.26 0.46 -17.24
N HIS A 256 17.09 0.47 -17.88
CA HIS A 256 16.08 -0.55 -17.60
C HIS A 256 16.43 -1.88 -18.27
N LYS A 257 16.47 -2.97 -17.47
CA LYS A 257 16.91 -4.29 -17.93
C LYS A 257 16.15 -4.85 -19.14
N HIS A 258 14.86 -4.50 -19.28
CA HIS A 258 13.98 -5.05 -20.32
C HIS A 258 13.51 -4.03 -21.35
N ILE A 259 13.84 -2.75 -21.18
CA ILE A 259 13.37 -1.66 -22.04
C ILE A 259 14.59 -0.82 -22.39
N PRO A 260 15.30 -1.12 -23.50
CA PRO A 260 16.58 -0.49 -23.82
C PRO A 260 16.51 1.03 -23.94
N THR A 261 15.38 1.56 -24.36
CA THR A 261 15.12 3.01 -24.51
C THR A 261 14.88 3.72 -23.18
N GLN A 262 14.67 3.00 -22.07
CA GLN A 262 14.40 3.61 -20.77
C GLN A 262 15.65 3.76 -19.92
N GLN A 263 15.92 5.00 -19.49
CA GLN A 263 16.75 5.29 -18.32
C GLN A 263 15.84 5.57 -17.13
N THR A 264 15.95 4.78 -16.06
CA THR A 264 15.17 4.97 -14.84
C THR A 264 15.88 5.96 -13.93
N ILE A 265 15.19 7.04 -13.59
CA ILE A 265 15.65 8.07 -12.65
C ILE A 265 14.87 7.91 -11.36
N GLN A 266 15.53 7.88 -10.21
CA GLN A 266 14.94 7.55 -8.91
C GLN A 266 15.13 8.68 -7.87
N PRO A 267 14.45 9.84 -8.00
CA PRO A 267 14.67 10.98 -7.12
C PRO A 267 14.25 10.78 -5.66
N LEU A 268 13.36 9.80 -5.42
CA LEU A 268 12.86 9.46 -4.09
C LEU A 268 13.62 8.28 -3.45
N LEU A 269 14.74 7.84 -4.04
CA LEU A 269 15.39 6.58 -3.67
C LEU A 269 15.70 6.45 -2.17
N ASP A 270 16.14 7.54 -1.56
CA ASP A 270 16.53 7.56 -0.14
C ASP A 270 15.41 8.02 0.81
N TRP A 271 14.21 8.31 0.29
CA TRP A 271 13.05 8.66 1.11
C TRP A 271 12.52 7.43 1.87
N PHE A 272 12.11 7.62 3.11
CA PHE A 272 11.36 6.65 3.90
C PHE A 272 9.87 6.68 3.56
N ALA A 273 9.13 5.62 3.90
CA ALA A 273 7.68 5.62 3.73
C ALA A 273 7.02 6.73 4.57
N LEU A 274 7.57 7.03 5.75
CA LEU A 274 7.11 8.16 6.58
C LEU A 274 7.35 9.52 5.93
N ASP A 275 8.43 9.73 5.19
CA ASP A 275 8.67 10.99 4.46
C ASP A 275 7.57 11.24 3.44
N ILE A 276 7.21 10.19 2.70
CA ILE A 276 6.14 10.21 1.69
C ILE A 276 4.79 10.56 2.33
N TRP A 277 4.46 9.95 3.47
CA TRP A 277 3.22 10.26 4.19
C TRP A 277 3.23 11.66 4.81
N CYS A 278 4.37 12.08 5.38
CA CYS A 278 4.57 13.43 5.89
C CYS A 278 4.31 14.47 4.78
N TYR A 279 4.86 14.25 3.58
CA TYR A 279 4.63 15.09 2.42
C TYR A 279 3.15 15.17 2.04
N ILE A 280 2.52 14.01 1.89
CA ILE A 280 1.10 13.90 1.50
C ILE A 280 0.21 14.68 2.47
N TRP A 281 0.39 14.50 3.78
CA TRP A 281 -0.45 15.16 4.77
C TRP A 281 -0.16 16.67 4.86
N GLY A 282 1.11 17.07 4.82
CA GLY A 282 1.50 18.47 4.85
C GLY A 282 0.97 19.26 3.64
N ARG A 283 0.95 18.63 2.47
CA ARG A 283 0.49 19.23 1.20
C ARG A 283 -0.98 18.93 0.89
N LYS A 284 -1.65 18.13 1.72
CA LYS A 284 -3.05 17.67 1.55
C LYS A 284 -3.28 17.03 0.17
N LEU A 285 -2.33 16.23 -0.29
CA LEU A 285 -2.43 15.58 -1.60
C LEU A 285 -3.53 14.52 -1.62
N PRO A 286 -4.20 14.31 -2.77
CA PRO A 286 -5.14 13.22 -2.91
C PRO A 286 -4.42 11.87 -2.78
N VAL A 287 -5.04 10.94 -2.05
CA VAL A 287 -4.49 9.61 -1.80
C VAL A 287 -5.40 8.56 -2.40
N ASN A 288 -4.80 7.55 -3.01
CA ASN A 288 -5.53 6.38 -3.49
C ASN A 288 -6.11 5.59 -2.31
N HIS A 289 -7.43 5.36 -2.32
CA HIS A 289 -8.15 4.63 -1.27
C HIS A 289 -7.67 3.20 -1.03
N VAL A 290 -6.84 2.63 -1.91
CA VAL A 290 -6.13 1.37 -1.61
C VAL A 290 -5.34 1.45 -0.29
N TYR A 291 -4.87 2.64 0.10
CA TYR A 291 -4.13 2.86 1.34
C TYR A 291 -4.99 2.89 2.60
N ASP A 292 -6.32 2.92 2.46
CA ASP A 292 -7.22 2.68 3.58
C ASP A 292 -7.15 1.22 4.06
N PHE A 293 -6.64 0.31 3.21
CA PHE A 293 -6.64 -1.14 3.42
C PHE A 293 -5.24 -1.78 3.39
N PHE A 294 -4.33 -1.23 2.60
CA PHE A 294 -3.02 -1.83 2.31
C PHE A 294 -1.88 -0.81 2.44
N ASP A 295 -0.69 -1.29 2.77
CA ASP A 295 0.52 -0.48 2.86
C ASP A 295 1.16 -0.17 1.50
N ARG A 296 0.68 -0.81 0.43
CA ARG A 296 1.21 -0.66 -0.94
C ARG A 296 0.11 -0.80 -2.00
N CYS A 297 0.17 0.09 -2.99
CA CYS A 297 -0.58 0.00 -4.25
C CYS A 297 0.14 -0.88 -5.28
N GLY A 298 -0.61 -1.68 -6.05
CA GLY A 298 -0.13 -2.48 -7.17
C GLY A 298 -1.13 -3.57 -7.56
N CYS A 299 -0.70 -4.54 -8.38
CA CYS A 299 -1.57 -5.63 -8.80
C CYS A 299 -2.17 -6.40 -7.61
N TRP A 300 -3.49 -6.51 -7.53
CA TRP A 300 -4.18 -7.16 -6.40
C TRP A 300 -3.88 -8.65 -6.27
N LEU A 301 -3.48 -9.30 -7.38
CA LEU A 301 -3.11 -10.72 -7.45
C LEU A 301 -1.60 -10.98 -7.47
N CYS A 302 -0.78 -9.99 -7.10
CA CYS A 302 0.68 -10.14 -7.24
C CYS A 302 1.19 -11.40 -6.51
N PRO A 303 1.84 -12.36 -7.21
CA PRO A 303 2.39 -13.58 -6.59
C PRO A 303 3.51 -13.30 -5.58
N PHE A 304 4.01 -12.06 -5.56
CA PHE A 304 5.05 -11.57 -4.65
C PHE A 304 4.47 -10.66 -3.56
N GLY A 305 3.14 -10.57 -3.46
CA GLY A 305 2.47 -9.91 -2.36
C GLY A 305 2.72 -10.66 -1.05
N LEU A 306 2.78 -9.93 0.06
CA LEU A 306 2.88 -10.55 1.38
C LEU A 306 1.64 -11.41 1.64
N GLU A 307 1.82 -12.57 2.27
CA GLU A 307 0.70 -13.42 2.71
C GLU A 307 -0.32 -12.64 3.54
N TYR A 308 0.17 -11.70 4.36
CA TYR A 308 -0.65 -10.76 5.11
C TYR A 308 -1.62 -9.96 4.22
N ARG A 309 -1.17 -9.43 3.06
CA ARG A 309 -2.05 -8.70 2.13
C ARG A 309 -3.08 -9.61 1.50
N ILE A 310 -2.71 -10.85 1.16
CA ILE A 310 -3.65 -11.87 0.66
C ILE A 310 -4.69 -12.21 1.74
N PHE A 311 -4.27 -12.29 3.01
CA PHE A 311 -5.19 -12.48 4.12
C PHE A 311 -6.15 -11.30 4.25
N LEU A 312 -5.67 -10.05 4.23
CA LEU A 312 -6.53 -8.87 4.27
C LEU A 312 -7.51 -8.82 3.09
N LEU A 313 -7.08 -9.24 1.89
CA LEU A 313 -7.92 -9.29 0.68
C LEU A 313 -9.20 -10.11 0.89
N ARG A 314 -9.20 -11.12 1.77
CA ARG A 314 -10.39 -11.90 2.13
C ARG A 314 -11.50 -11.04 2.73
N PHE A 315 -11.12 -10.01 3.47
CA PHE A 315 -12.01 -9.13 4.21
C PHE A 315 -12.31 -7.85 3.44
N THR A 316 -11.31 -7.31 2.73
CA THR A 316 -11.44 -6.03 2.04
C THR A 316 -12.02 -6.18 0.63
N HIS A 317 -11.68 -7.27 -0.09
CA HIS A 317 -12.09 -7.49 -1.49
C HIS A 317 -12.43 -8.96 -1.77
N PRO A 318 -13.52 -9.51 -1.20
CA PRO A 318 -13.85 -10.94 -1.29
C PRO A 318 -14.01 -11.45 -2.73
N LYS A 319 -14.49 -10.62 -3.67
CA LYS A 319 -14.60 -10.98 -5.11
C LYS A 319 -13.24 -11.11 -5.79
N LEU A 320 -12.29 -10.23 -5.48
CA LEU A 320 -10.91 -10.33 -5.96
C LEU A 320 -10.24 -11.56 -5.34
N TYR A 321 -10.44 -11.80 -4.04
CA TYR A 321 -9.93 -13.01 -3.38
C TYR A 321 -10.51 -14.30 -3.99
N ALA A 322 -11.81 -14.36 -4.26
CA ALA A 322 -12.43 -15.49 -4.96
C ALA A 322 -11.86 -15.68 -6.38
N SER A 323 -11.54 -14.60 -7.07
CA SER A 323 -10.88 -14.65 -8.38
C SER A 323 -9.45 -15.18 -8.26
N LEU A 324 -8.70 -14.76 -7.22
CA LEU A 324 -7.37 -15.26 -6.91
C LEU A 324 -7.38 -16.78 -6.66
N LEU A 325 -8.37 -17.27 -5.91
CA LEU A 325 -8.58 -18.70 -5.67
C LEU A 325 -8.78 -19.48 -6.97
N LYS A 326 -9.63 -18.97 -7.87
CA LYS A 326 -9.94 -19.62 -9.16
C LYS A 326 -8.72 -19.76 -10.08
N VAL A 327 -7.82 -18.77 -10.06
CA VAL A 327 -6.61 -18.78 -10.90
C VAL A 327 -5.43 -19.48 -10.22
N GLY A 328 -5.64 -20.11 -9.07
CA GLY A 328 -4.62 -20.84 -8.35
C GLY A 328 -3.62 -19.97 -7.59
N GLY A 329 -3.91 -18.68 -7.40
CA GLY A 329 -3.02 -17.74 -6.71
C GLY A 329 -3.01 -17.88 -5.19
N VAL A 330 -3.96 -18.63 -4.61
CA VAL A 330 -4.01 -18.96 -3.17
C VAL A 330 -3.76 -20.45 -2.92
N SER A 331 -4.00 -21.32 -3.90
CA SER A 331 -3.87 -22.77 -3.74
C SER A 331 -2.41 -23.22 -3.74
N SER A 332 -1.73 -22.89 -2.64
CA SER A 332 -0.89 -23.77 -1.83
C SER A 332 -1.36 -23.89 -0.36
N ARG A 333 -2.55 -23.37 0.04
CA ARG A 333 -3.20 -23.67 1.36
C ARG A 333 -4.74 -23.38 1.42
N ALA A 334 -5.51 -24.44 1.80
CA ALA A 334 -6.87 -24.57 2.40
C ALA A 334 -8.15 -23.84 1.83
N LYS A 335 -9.26 -24.61 1.72
CA LYS A 335 -10.65 -24.20 1.37
C LYS A 335 -11.57 -24.14 2.61
N PRO A 336 -12.66 -23.33 2.61
CA PRO A 336 -13.83 -23.56 3.48
C PRO A 336 -15.15 -23.85 2.72
N SER A 337 -16.09 -24.52 3.39
CA SER A 337 -17.40 -25.05 2.93
C SER A 337 -18.59 -24.12 3.23
N ALA A 338 -19.75 -24.40 2.60
CA ALA A 338 -20.96 -23.55 2.54
C ALA A 338 -22.09 -24.00 3.49
N GLY A 339 -22.96 -23.06 3.92
CA GLY A 339 -24.19 -23.31 4.68
C GLY A 339 -25.28 -22.24 4.43
N ASN A 340 -26.55 -22.69 4.39
CA ASN A 340 -27.77 -22.04 3.87
C ASN A 340 -28.40 -20.90 4.70
N THR A 341 -29.17 -20.03 4.04
CA THR A 341 -29.81 -18.81 4.54
C THR A 341 -31.36 -18.90 4.61
N LYS A 342 -31.97 -18.19 5.58
CA LYS A 342 -33.38 -17.74 5.54
C LYS A 342 -33.42 -16.20 5.51
N GLU A 343 -34.37 -15.66 4.74
CA GLU A 343 -34.40 -14.28 4.26
C GLU A 343 -34.82 -13.21 5.29
N LYS A 344 -34.09 -12.09 5.29
CA LYS A 344 -34.56 -10.75 5.69
C LYS A 344 -34.09 -9.72 4.66
N LYS A 345 -34.85 -8.63 4.52
CA LYS A 345 -34.81 -7.69 3.38
C LYS A 345 -33.46 -6.93 3.25
N PRO A 346 -32.97 -6.71 2.02
CA PRO A 346 -31.61 -6.22 1.72
C PRO A 346 -31.46 -4.70 1.79
N CYS A 347 -30.24 -4.21 2.10
CA CYS A 347 -29.88 -2.80 1.94
C CYS A 347 -29.49 -2.47 0.48
N MET A 348 -29.76 -1.23 0.05
CA MET A 348 -29.67 -0.79 -1.34
C MET A 348 -28.70 0.42 -1.48
N THR A 349 -28.01 0.51 -2.62
CA THR A 349 -27.11 1.62 -3.01
C THR A 349 -27.38 1.99 -4.47
N GLU A 350 -27.24 3.28 -4.81
CA GLU A 350 -27.42 3.76 -6.18
C GLU A 350 -26.13 3.65 -7.01
N LEU A 351 -26.22 3.07 -8.20
CA LEU A 351 -25.15 2.99 -9.20
C LEU A 351 -25.73 3.36 -10.56
N ASP A 352 -25.14 4.35 -11.23
CA ASP A 352 -25.57 4.85 -12.55
C ASP A 352 -27.08 5.15 -12.63
N GLY A 353 -27.64 5.78 -11.59
CA GLY A 353 -29.07 6.14 -11.52
C GLY A 353 -30.02 4.98 -11.17
N LYS A 354 -29.49 3.81 -10.77
CA LYS A 354 -30.28 2.62 -10.41
C LYS A 354 -29.99 2.15 -9.00
N MET A 355 -31.04 1.90 -8.21
CA MET A 355 -30.91 1.28 -6.89
C MET A 355 -30.63 -0.22 -7.04
N VAL A 356 -29.45 -0.65 -6.61
CA VAL A 356 -29.00 -2.05 -6.62
C VAL A 356 -28.72 -2.52 -5.19
N LYS A 357 -28.86 -3.83 -4.93
CA LYS A 357 -28.51 -4.37 -3.60
C LYS A 357 -27.02 -4.20 -3.38
N THR A 358 -26.64 -3.50 -2.32
CA THR A 358 -25.25 -3.18 -2.02
C THR A 358 -24.40 -4.46 -1.87
N CYS A 359 -24.99 -5.53 -1.34
CA CYS A 359 -24.33 -6.83 -1.22
C CYS A 359 -24.16 -7.57 -2.55
N ASP A 360 -24.99 -7.34 -3.56
CA ASP A 360 -24.84 -7.97 -4.88
C ASP A 360 -23.66 -7.35 -5.64
N VAL A 361 -23.44 -6.05 -5.43
CA VAL A 361 -22.32 -5.31 -6.03
C VAL A 361 -21.02 -5.55 -5.28
N TYR A 362 -21.04 -5.49 -3.94
CA TYR A 362 -19.81 -5.45 -3.13
C TYR A 362 -19.56 -6.72 -2.29
N GLY A 363 -20.52 -7.66 -2.22
CA GLY A 363 -20.46 -8.82 -1.34
C GLY A 363 -20.95 -8.53 0.09
N HIS A 364 -21.03 -9.58 0.91
CA HIS A 364 -21.37 -9.47 2.33
C HIS A 364 -20.13 -9.10 3.16
N PHE A 365 -20.32 -8.23 4.15
CA PHE A 365 -19.27 -7.73 5.05
C PHE A 365 -19.65 -8.10 6.48
N PHE A 366 -18.98 -9.06 7.11
CA PHE A 366 -19.40 -9.63 8.40
C PHE A 366 -18.67 -9.00 9.60
N VAL A 367 -19.44 -8.53 10.59
CA VAL A 367 -19.01 -8.00 11.90
C VAL A 367 -19.86 -8.69 12.96
N ASN A 368 -19.25 -9.23 14.02
CA ASN A 368 -19.95 -9.96 15.10
C ASN A 368 -20.85 -11.12 14.61
N GLY A 369 -20.39 -11.88 13.61
CA GLY A 369 -21.14 -13.03 13.09
C GLY A 369 -22.36 -12.65 12.23
N ALA A 370 -22.57 -11.36 11.92
CA ALA A 370 -23.62 -10.89 11.03
C ALA A 370 -23.08 -9.90 10.00
N CYS A 371 -23.69 -9.80 8.82
CA CYS A 371 -23.31 -8.86 7.80
C CYS A 371 -23.62 -7.47 8.34
N PHE A 372 -22.61 -6.65 8.59
CA PHE A 372 -22.72 -5.28 9.10
C PHE A 372 -23.69 -4.42 8.26
N ARG A 373 -23.88 -4.75 6.97
CA ARG A 373 -24.77 -4.00 6.07
C ARG A 373 -26.21 -4.53 6.01
N CYS A 374 -26.41 -5.85 6.02
CA CYS A 374 -27.73 -6.45 5.81
C CYS A 374 -28.20 -7.41 6.92
N GLY A 375 -27.42 -7.56 7.98
CA GLY A 375 -27.69 -8.46 9.11
C GLY A 375 -27.56 -9.96 8.79
N MET A 376 -27.22 -10.36 7.55
CA MET A 376 -27.05 -11.78 7.18
C MET A 376 -25.99 -12.44 8.06
N LEU A 377 -26.34 -13.49 8.80
CA LEU A 377 -25.36 -14.23 9.60
C LEU A 377 -24.21 -14.75 8.74
N GLY A 378 -22.98 -14.53 9.20
CA GLY A 378 -21.76 -15.03 8.57
C GLY A 378 -21.53 -16.50 8.89
N PRO A 379 -20.64 -17.19 8.14
CA PRO A 379 -20.26 -18.56 8.46
C PRO A 379 -19.75 -18.62 9.90
N SER A 380 -20.38 -19.47 10.73
CA SER A 380 -20.11 -19.59 12.17
C SER A 380 -18.64 -19.93 12.43
N THR A 381 -17.97 -19.14 13.28
CA THR A 381 -16.71 -19.57 13.92
C THR A 381 -17.02 -20.74 14.85
N VAL A 382 -16.26 -21.81 14.71
CA VAL A 382 -16.31 -23.02 15.54
C VAL A 382 -16.34 -22.65 17.02
N GLU A 383 -17.29 -23.25 17.77
CA GLU A 383 -17.28 -23.25 19.24
C GLU A 383 -15.94 -23.80 19.73
N VAL A 384 -15.14 -22.97 20.41
CA VAL A 384 -13.98 -23.44 21.15
C VAL A 384 -14.51 -24.10 22.42
N ALA A 385 -14.52 -25.43 22.46
CA ALA A 385 -14.76 -26.16 23.69
C ALA A 385 -13.76 -25.70 24.76
N SER A 386 -14.25 -25.14 25.85
CA SER A 386 -13.47 -24.82 27.03
C SER A 386 -12.97 -26.12 27.67
N ALA A 387 -11.71 -26.49 27.42
CA ALA A 387 -11.05 -27.54 28.17
C ALA A 387 -10.50 -26.95 29.48
N SER A 388 -11.34 -26.91 30.51
CA SER A 388 -10.89 -26.85 31.90
C SER A 388 -10.57 -28.26 32.37
N ALA A 389 -9.31 -28.53 32.71
CA ALA A 389 -8.94 -29.66 33.56
C ALA A 389 -8.10 -29.11 34.73
N PRO A 390 -8.49 -29.38 35.99
CA PRO A 390 -7.70 -28.98 37.14
C PRO A 390 -6.50 -29.93 37.31
N LEU A 391 -5.32 -29.36 37.53
CA LEU A 391 -4.17 -30.08 38.05
C LEU A 391 -4.48 -30.45 39.51
N ARG A 392 -4.40 -31.75 39.83
CA ARG A 392 -4.19 -32.25 41.19
C ARG A 392 -2.71 -32.28 41.49
#